data_AF-A0A7W1TWD3-F1
#
_entry.id   AF-A0A7W1TWD3-F1
#
_cell.length_a   1.000
_cell.length_b   1.000
_cell.length_c   1.000
_cell.angle_alpha   90.00
_cell.angle_beta   90.00
_cell.angle_gamma   90.00
#
_symmetry.space_group_name_H-M   'P 1'
#
loop_
_entity.id
_entity.type
_entity.pdbx_description
1 polymer ?
#
loop_
_entity_poly.entity_id
_entity_poly.type
_entity_poly.pdbx_seq_one_letter_code
_entity_poly.pdbx_strand_id
1 'polypeptide(L)' 'MDPAPRPLAVVDIDGVLADVGHRLHFLDRRPKDWKGFFAAARTDPPHPEGIDPCR' A
#
# COMPACT_ATOMS: atom_id res chain seq x y z
N MET A 1 -36.04 -1.31 -16.10
CA MET A 1 -35.13 -0.56 -15.23
C MET A 1 -33.88 -1.39 -15.08
N ASP A 2 -32.78 -0.93 -15.66
CA ASP A 2 -31.48 -1.55 -15.37
C ASP A 2 -31.19 -1.37 -13.86
N PRO A 3 -30.59 -2.36 -13.19
CA PRO A 3 -30.20 -2.18 -11.80
C PRO A 3 -29.27 -0.97 -11.70
N ALA A 4 -29.51 -0.14 -10.68
CA ALA A 4 -28.60 0.97 -10.39
C ALA A 4 -27.16 0.45 -10.28
N PRO A 5 -26.17 1.16 -10.83
CA PRO A 5 -24.78 0.72 -10.79
C PRO A 5 -24.35 0.48 -9.34
N ARG A 6 -23.69 -0.66 -9.10
CA ARG A 6 -23.18 -1.02 -7.78
C ARG A 6 -22.09 -0.01 -7.37
N PRO A 7 -22.01 0.37 -6.08
CA PRO A 7 -20.90 1.17 -5.58
C PRO A 7 -19.56 0.51 -5.90
N LEU A 8 -18.57 1.31 -6.33
CA LEU A 8 -17.22 0.87 -6.69
C LEU A 8 -16.19 1.82 -6.06
N ALA A 9 -15.14 1.24 -5.47
CA ALA A 9 -13.95 1.97 -5.02
C ALA A 9 -12.72 1.37 -5.69
N VAL A 10 -11.78 2.23 -6.10
CA VAL A 10 -10.43 1.85 -6.54
C VAL A 10 -9.46 2.44 -5.53
N VAL A 11 -8.57 1.60 -5.02
CA VAL A 11 -7.57 1.98 -4.01
C VAL A 11 -6.19 1.58 -4.51
N ASP A 12 -5.21 2.44 -4.23
CA ASP A 12 -3.80 2.11 -4.38
C ASP A 12 -3.31 1.29 -3.16
N ILE A 13 -2.12 0.68 -3.27
CA ILE A 13 -1.56 -0.20 -2.24
C ILE A 13 -0.41 0.50 -1.50
N ASP A 14 0.68 0.81 -2.19
CA ASP A 14 1.94 1.25 -1.56
C ASP A 14 1.82 2.69 -1.03
N GLY A 15 1.86 2.86 0.29
CA GLY A 15 1.66 4.17 0.93
C GLY A 15 0.19 4.61 1.04
N VAL A 16 -0.76 3.73 0.68
CA VAL A 16 -2.20 3.93 0.91
C VAL A 16 -2.76 2.86 1.83
N LEU A 17 -2.66 1.59 1.46
CA LEU A 17 -3.04 0.47 2.32
C LEU A 17 -1.84 -0.11 3.06
N ALA A 18 -0.70 -0.24 2.38
CA ALA A 18 0.53 -0.80 2.92
C ALA A 18 1.43 0.32 3.46
N ASP A 19 1.81 0.24 4.73
CA ASP A 19 2.85 1.08 5.31
C ASP A 19 4.22 0.58 4.83
N VAL A 20 4.84 1.38 3.96
CA VAL A 20 6.12 1.06 3.32
C VAL A 20 7.33 1.58 4.08
N GLY A 21 7.12 2.20 5.26
CA GLY A 21 8.13 2.96 5.99
C GLY A 21 9.42 2.18 6.25
N HIS A 22 9.33 0.91 6.61
CA HIS A 22 10.52 0.09 6.90
C HIS A 22 11.39 -0.17 5.67
N ARG A 23 10.85 -0.10 4.46
CA ARG A 23 11.61 -0.35 3.22
C ARG A 23 12.08 0.93 2.52
N LEU A 24 11.66 2.12 2.95
CA LEU A 24 12.09 3.38 2.32
C LEU A 24 13.62 3.59 2.37
N HIS A 25 14.30 3.10 3.40
CA HIS A 25 15.76 3.23 3.54
C HIS A 25 16.56 2.61 2.37
N PHE A 26 16.01 1.62 1.65
CA PHE A 26 16.62 1.06 0.44
C PHE A 26 16.76 2.12 -0.68
N LEU A 27 15.95 3.17 -0.65
CA LEU A 27 15.89 4.23 -1.67
C LEU A 27 16.68 5.50 -1.29
N ASP A 28 17.14 5.60 -0.04
CA ASP A 28 17.89 6.76 0.47
C ASP A 28 19.34 6.80 -0.04
N ARG A 29 19.88 5.65 -0.46
CA ARG A 29 21.23 5.54 -1.04
C ARG A 29 21.27 5.75 -2.56
N ARG A 30 22.48 5.95 -3.09
CA ARG A 30 22.76 5.99 -4.55
C ARG A 30 23.86 4.99 -4.92
N PRO A 31 23.62 4.08 -5.89
CA PRO A 31 22.34 3.86 -6.58
C PRO A 31 21.27 3.32 -5.63
N LYS A 32 19.99 3.59 -5.96
CA LYS A 32 18.84 3.07 -5.20
C LYS A 32 18.82 1.55 -5.24
N ASP A 33 18.48 0.92 -4.12
CA ASP A 33 18.36 -0.54 -4.03
C ASP A 33 16.91 -0.99 -4.28
N TRP A 34 16.48 -0.94 -5.54
CA TRP A 34 15.14 -1.37 -5.92
C TRP A 34 14.89 -2.85 -5.62
N LYS A 35 15.91 -3.69 -5.74
CA LYS A 35 15.78 -5.13 -5.46
C LYS A 35 15.48 -5.37 -3.97
N GLY A 36 16.21 -4.70 -3.08
CA GLY A 36 15.95 -4.74 -1.63
C GLY A 36 14.57 -4.17 -1.28
N PHE A 37 14.22 -3.04 -1.87
CA PHE A 37 12.92 -2.39 -1.68
C PHE A 37 11.75 -3.34 -2.00
N PHE A 38 11.73 -3.98 -3.17
CA PHE A 38 10.64 -4.89 -3.55
C PHE A 38 10.67 -6.22 -2.79
N ALA A 39 11.85 -6.74 -2.44
CA ALA A 39 11.95 -7.98 -1.65
C ALA A 39 11.35 -7.83 -0.23
N ALA A 40 11.37 -6.61 0.32
CA ALA A 40 10.84 -6.30 1.65
C ALA A 40 9.32 -6.05 1.67
N ALA A 41 8.65 -5.93 0.52
CA ALA A 41 7.22 -5.57 0.44
C ALA A 41 6.27 -6.56 1.15
N ARG A 42 6.65 -7.85 1.23
CA ARG A 42 5.85 -8.88 1.91
C ARG A 42 5.65 -8.62 3.40
N THR A 43 6.46 -7.77 4.01
CA THR A 43 6.41 -7.46 5.45
C THR A 43 5.78 -6.11 5.75
N ASP A 44 5.21 -5.42 4.76
CA ASP A 44 4.48 -4.16 4.95
C ASP A 44 3.26 -4.42 5.87
N PRO A 45 3.16 -3.75 7.03
CA PRO A 45 1.92 -3.77 7.79
C PRO A 45 0.86 -2.91 7.09
N PRO A 46 -0.43 -3.15 7.35
CA PRO A 46 -1.46 -2.24 6.87
C PRO A 46 -1.42 -0.91 7.64
N HIS A 47 -1.80 0.19 6.98
CA HIS A 47 -2.12 1.43 7.68
C HIS A 47 -3.31 1.22 8.64
N PRO A 48 -3.23 1.66 9.91
CA PRO A 48 -4.31 1.47 10.88
C PRO A 48 -5.68 1.96 10.39
N GLU A 49 -5.71 3.10 9.70
CA GLU A 49 -6.91 3.69 9.14
C GLU A 49 -7.58 2.80 8.08
N GLY A 50 -6.81 1.96 7.39
CA GLY A 50 -7.30 1.04 6.36
C GLY A 50 -7.88 -0.27 6.90
N ILE A 51 -7.64 -0.59 8.18
CA ILE A 51 -8.16 -1.80 8.85
C ILE A 51 -9.26 -1.49 9.87
N ASP A 52 -9.47 -0.22 10.18
CA ASP A 52 -10.58 0.19 11.01
C ASP A 52 -11.91 -0.16 10.32
N PRO A 53 -12.84 -0.82 11.03
CA PRO A 53 -14.10 -1.22 10.44
C PRO A 53 -14.89 0.02 10.03
N CYS A 54 -15.17 0.14 8.73
CA CYS A 54 -16.09 1.14 8.19
C CYS A 54 -17.42 1.07 8.95
N ARG A 55 -17.84 2.19 9.54
CA ARG A 55 -19.18 2.36 10.11
C ARG A 55 -20.22 2.65 9.03
#